data_AF-A0A0W8EA02-F1
#
_entry.id   AF-A0A0W8EA02-F1
#
_cell.length_a   1.000
_cell.length_b   1.000
_cell.length_c   1.000
_cell.angle_alpha   90.00
_cell.angle_beta   90.00
_cell.angle_gamma   90.00
#
_symmetry.space_group_name_H-M   'P 1'
#
loop_
_entity.id
_entity.type
_entity.pdbx_description
1 polymer ?
#
loop_
_entity_poly.entity_id
_entity_poly.type
_entity_poly.pdbx_seq_one_letter_code
_entity_poly.pdbx_strand_id
1 'polypeptide(L)'
;MRKTLIVLFTLLICVAFAAPAIAAPTVNLNGQQLSFDVPPTIENGRTLVPLRAIFEAMGATVTWDQNTRTATAVKDGTTVVLKIGSTTPTINGQVKQLDVPAKIVNGRTLAPLRFIGEAFGGTVEWNQASQLISITAVPTSGTPPPSDIYVHFIDVGQADAIYIELPDNNDILIDAGNRADGPLVVNYLKTQGVDDIELLIATHPHEDHIGGLPDVLDAFVVESILDSGYAATTNIYKEYSSKAQAEGCTWVSDNCQTYSWGAITLQILTGNQTWGSNTNDYSVVCRLDTGDIEFMFTGDAETAVEDILTGTLEAEILKVGHHGSTSSSSLAFLNKVDPEVAVISVGEGNTYGHPHEETLGNLENIGASIYRTDLNGTIVVRTNGSTYTVSTDTNPQVPVTVSPIPIQNPAGNAPKLIPDPTDTSDWIAITNIDLQGEVVTIKNNSIWTVDMTGWYLVSVTGNQTFYFPNNFTLAGGDTVYITSGKGAIDQYPTYLKWTGSYIWNNDGDPGKLYNAYGQLVAQWP
;
A
#
# COMPACT_ATOMS: atom_id res chain seq x y z
N MET A 1 -80.81 62.26 0.65
CA MET A 1 -80.76 60.83 0.25
C MET A 1 -79.45 60.22 0.74
N ARG A 2 -79.55 59.01 1.28
CA ARG A 2 -78.57 58.16 1.99
C ARG A 2 -77.07 58.50 1.81
N LYS A 3 -76.37 58.80 2.91
CA LYS A 3 -74.90 58.72 3.01
C LYS A 3 -74.53 57.30 3.42
N THR A 4 -73.87 56.56 2.52
CA THR A 4 -73.39 55.20 2.76
C THR A 4 -72.10 55.26 3.58
N LEU A 5 -72.12 54.66 4.77
CA LEU A 5 -70.96 54.49 5.64
C LEU A 5 -70.22 53.22 5.20
N ILE A 6 -69.05 53.36 4.58
CA ILE A 6 -68.16 52.23 4.27
C ILE A 6 -67.25 52.03 5.48
N VAL A 7 -67.50 50.98 6.24
CA VAL A 7 -66.61 50.48 7.29
C VAL A 7 -65.64 49.52 6.63
N LEU A 8 -64.37 49.92 6.50
CA LEU A 8 -63.30 49.07 6.02
C LEU A 8 -62.72 48.31 7.23
N PHE A 9 -63.05 47.03 7.35
CA PHE A 9 -62.47 46.12 8.33
C PHE A 9 -61.09 45.67 7.81
N THR A 10 -60.01 46.22 8.34
CA THR A 10 -58.65 45.73 8.05
C THR A 10 -58.40 44.48 8.91
N LEU A 11 -58.56 43.31 8.30
CA LEU A 11 -58.23 42.01 8.92
C LEU A 11 -56.70 41.90 9.02
N LEU A 12 -56.16 42.11 10.22
CA LEU A 12 -54.74 41.90 10.52
C LEU A 12 -54.48 40.39 10.59
N ILE A 13 -54.10 39.78 9.46
CA ILE A 13 -53.65 38.39 9.42
C ILE A 13 -52.24 38.36 10.00
N CYS A 14 -52.12 38.01 11.29
CA CYS A 14 -50.85 37.62 11.89
C CYS A 14 -50.45 36.25 11.31
N VAL A 15 -49.70 36.25 10.22
CA VAL A 15 -48.98 35.06 9.75
C VAL A 15 -47.82 34.84 10.71
N ALA A 16 -47.99 33.95 11.68
CA ALA A 16 -46.89 33.42 12.45
C ALA A 16 -46.01 32.61 11.49
N PHE A 17 -44.88 33.18 11.07
CA PHE A 17 -43.82 32.41 10.43
C PHE A 17 -43.25 31.47 11.49
N ALA A 18 -43.71 30.22 11.50
CA ALA A 18 -42.97 29.16 12.15
C ALA A 18 -41.65 29.03 11.39
N ALA A 19 -40.54 29.39 12.04
CA ALA A 19 -39.22 29.10 11.49
C ALA A 19 -39.15 27.59 11.19
N PRO A 20 -38.66 27.19 10.01
CA PRO A 20 -38.54 25.78 9.68
C PRO A 20 -37.69 25.11 10.77
N ALA A 21 -38.24 24.07 11.39
CA ALA A 21 -37.49 23.25 12.32
C ALA A 21 -36.32 22.64 11.53
N ILE A 22 -35.09 22.99 11.91
CA ILE A 22 -33.89 22.38 11.34
C ILE A 22 -33.98 20.89 11.66
N ALA A 23 -34.01 20.06 10.61
CA ALA A 23 -34.04 18.61 10.77
C ALA A 23 -32.83 18.17 11.60
N ALA A 24 -33.04 17.20 12.50
CA ALA A 24 -31.95 16.69 13.32
C ALA A 24 -30.83 16.12 12.41
N PRO A 25 -29.56 16.37 12.75
CA PRO A 25 -28.44 15.76 12.04
C PRO A 25 -28.56 14.24 11.94
N THR A 26 -28.18 13.68 10.79
CA THR A 26 -28.02 12.24 10.60
C THR A 26 -26.56 11.85 10.85
N VAL A 27 -26.30 10.61 11.23
CA VAL A 27 -24.95 10.12 11.53
C VAL A 27 -24.70 8.84 10.75
N ASN A 28 -23.63 8.81 9.96
CA ASN A 28 -23.07 7.62 9.35
C ASN A 28 -21.80 7.21 10.10
N LEU A 29 -21.61 5.91 10.29
CA LEU A 29 -20.37 5.31 10.76
C LEU A 29 -19.88 4.33 9.69
N ASN A 30 -18.67 4.52 9.18
CA ASN A 30 -18.07 3.70 8.11
C ASN A 30 -19.03 3.53 6.91
N GLY A 31 -19.68 4.62 6.49
CA GLY A 31 -20.67 4.61 5.40
C GLY A 31 -22.07 4.13 5.77
N GLN A 32 -22.27 3.49 6.93
CA GLN A 32 -23.57 3.00 7.39
C GLN A 32 -24.30 4.02 8.26
N GLN A 33 -25.54 4.37 7.90
CA GLN A 33 -26.36 5.28 8.71
C GLN A 33 -26.82 4.65 10.02
N LEU A 34 -26.57 5.33 11.13
CA LEU A 34 -27.00 4.96 12.47
C LEU A 34 -28.42 5.48 12.75
N SER A 35 -29.19 4.69 13.52
CA SER A 35 -30.52 5.04 13.99
C SER A 35 -30.50 5.26 15.51
N PHE A 36 -31.25 6.27 15.98
CA PHE A 36 -31.28 6.65 17.39
C PHE A 36 -32.71 6.79 17.90
N ASP A 37 -32.96 6.30 19.11
CA ASP A 37 -34.22 6.51 19.84
C ASP A 37 -34.35 7.94 20.41
N VAL A 38 -33.21 8.59 20.66
CA VAL A 38 -33.10 10.02 20.96
C VAL A 38 -32.25 10.67 19.86
N PRO A 39 -32.78 11.60 19.06
CA PRO A 39 -32.05 12.16 17.92
C PRO A 39 -30.88 13.06 18.38
N PRO A 40 -29.85 13.25 17.53
CA PRO A 40 -28.84 14.27 17.75
C PRO A 40 -29.45 15.66 17.92
N THR A 41 -28.86 16.48 18.80
CA THR A 41 -29.34 17.83 19.09
C THR A 41 -28.22 18.84 18.92
N ILE A 42 -28.50 20.02 18.35
CA ILE A 42 -27.53 21.11 18.28
C ILE A 42 -27.75 22.04 19.47
N GLU A 43 -26.68 22.31 20.22
CA GLU A 43 -26.67 23.26 21.35
C GLU A 43 -25.41 24.13 21.26
N ASN A 44 -25.56 25.45 21.30
CA ASN A 44 -24.45 26.41 21.19
C ASN A 44 -23.53 26.15 19.99
N GLY A 45 -24.10 25.73 18.85
CA GLY A 45 -23.33 25.40 17.64
C GLY A 45 -22.55 24.07 17.72
N ARG A 46 -22.77 23.26 18.75
CA ARG A 46 -22.19 21.92 18.90
C ARG A 46 -23.27 20.86 18.75
N THR A 47 -23.02 19.86 17.91
CA THR A 47 -23.90 18.70 17.81
C THR A 47 -23.60 17.74 18.95
N LEU A 48 -24.63 17.43 19.74
CA LEU A 48 -24.62 16.42 20.78
C LEU A 48 -25.30 15.16 20.25
N VAL A 49 -24.65 14.02 20.46
CA VAL A 49 -25.08 12.72 19.92
C VAL A 49 -25.20 11.68 21.02
N PRO A 50 -26.03 10.63 20.85
CA PRO A 50 -26.15 9.53 21.80
C PRO A 50 -24.81 8.78 21.96
N LEU A 51 -24.13 9.02 23.08
CA LEU A 51 -22.77 8.53 23.36
C LEU A 51 -22.68 7.01 23.23
N ARG A 52 -23.61 6.30 23.87
CA ARG A 52 -23.60 4.83 23.93
C ARG A 52 -23.72 4.22 22.54
N ALA A 53 -24.69 4.69 21.76
CA ALA A 53 -24.98 4.13 20.44
C ALA A 53 -23.78 4.26 19.50
N ILE A 54 -23.08 5.40 19.52
CA ILE A 54 -21.90 5.60 18.69
C ILE A 54 -20.72 4.77 19.20
N PHE A 55 -20.44 4.80 20.50
CA PHE A 55 -19.32 4.04 21.05
C PHE A 55 -19.48 2.52 20.87
N GLU A 56 -20.68 1.98 21.10
CA GLU A 56 -20.95 0.56 20.86
C GLU A 56 -20.89 0.22 19.35
N ALA A 57 -21.39 1.10 18.47
CA ALA A 57 -21.23 0.92 17.03
C ALA A 57 -19.76 0.99 16.57
N MET A 58 -18.91 1.73 17.29
CA MET A 58 -17.45 1.76 17.11
C MET A 58 -16.74 0.58 17.80
N GLY A 59 -17.45 -0.40 18.36
CA GLY A 59 -16.87 -1.60 18.99
C GLY A 59 -16.47 -1.42 20.46
N ALA A 60 -16.81 -0.32 21.11
CA ALA A 60 -16.50 -0.10 22.53
C ALA A 60 -17.56 -0.69 23.47
N THR A 61 -17.12 -1.24 24.60
CA THR A 61 -18.02 -1.59 25.71
C THR A 61 -18.29 -0.36 26.56
N VAL A 62 -19.57 -0.03 26.80
CA VAL A 62 -19.97 1.16 27.57
C VAL A 62 -20.65 0.78 28.89
N THR A 63 -20.09 1.25 30.00
CA THR A 63 -20.64 1.09 31.35
C THR A 63 -21.15 2.41 31.91
N TRP A 64 -22.05 2.33 32.89
CA TRP A 64 -22.66 3.49 33.54
C TRP A 64 -22.63 3.35 35.06
N ASP A 65 -22.08 4.35 35.74
CA ASP A 65 -22.13 4.47 37.20
C ASP A 65 -23.19 5.50 37.60
N GLN A 66 -24.25 5.03 38.26
CA GLN A 66 -25.36 5.85 38.72
C GLN A 66 -25.00 6.80 39.87
N ASN A 67 -24.11 6.40 40.77
CA ASN A 67 -23.75 7.19 41.96
C ASN A 67 -22.92 8.40 41.56
N THR A 68 -21.97 8.19 40.64
CA THR A 68 -21.08 9.26 40.17
C THR A 68 -21.59 9.97 38.93
N ARG A 69 -22.63 9.44 38.28
CA ARG A 69 -23.21 9.89 37.00
C ARG A 69 -22.15 9.94 35.89
N THR A 70 -21.44 8.82 35.73
CA THR A 70 -20.27 8.70 34.85
C THR A 70 -20.50 7.58 33.83
N ALA A 71 -20.25 7.88 32.56
CA ALA A 71 -20.14 6.90 31.49
C ALA A 71 -18.66 6.55 31.26
N THR A 72 -18.36 5.25 31.19
CA THR A 72 -17.02 4.76 30.87
C THR A 72 -17.10 3.85 29.65
N ALA A 73 -16.31 4.15 28.62
CA ALA A 73 -16.21 3.35 27.41
C ALA A 73 -14.80 2.78 27.26
N VAL A 74 -14.69 1.50 26.87
CA VAL A 74 -13.41 0.81 26.71
C VAL A 74 -13.37 0.09 25.35
N LYS A 75 -12.28 0.27 24.62
CA LYS A 75 -11.99 -0.35 23.31
C LYS A 75 -10.48 -0.39 23.10
N ASP A 76 -9.93 -1.53 22.72
CA ASP A 76 -8.51 -1.72 22.34
C ASP A 76 -7.51 -1.08 23.33
N GLY A 77 -7.72 -1.28 24.64
CA GLY A 77 -6.90 -0.70 25.70
C GLY A 77 -7.11 0.81 25.96
N THR A 78 -7.90 1.48 25.12
CA THR A 78 -8.29 2.88 25.31
C THR A 78 -9.50 2.97 26.24
N THR A 79 -9.39 3.81 27.28
CA THR A 79 -10.46 4.07 28.26
C THR A 79 -10.89 5.53 28.18
N VAL A 80 -12.17 5.74 27.92
CA VAL A 80 -12.83 7.05 27.91
C VAL A 80 -13.70 7.17 29.14
N VAL A 81 -13.51 8.21 29.95
CA VAL A 81 -14.33 8.49 31.15
C VAL A 81 -14.97 9.86 31.04
N LEU A 82 -16.30 9.89 31.10
CA LEU A 82 -17.09 11.10 30.91
C LEU A 82 -18.18 11.22 31.98
N LYS A 83 -18.08 12.27 32.80
CA LYS A 83 -19.04 12.59 33.86
C LYS A 83 -20.07 13.60 33.38
N ILE A 84 -21.35 13.36 33.64
CA ILE A 84 -22.43 14.29 33.26
C ILE A 84 -22.22 15.66 33.93
N GLY A 85 -22.34 16.73 33.14
CA GLY A 85 -22.14 18.11 33.58
C GLY A 85 -20.68 18.55 33.65
N SER A 86 -19.70 17.65 33.41
CA SER A 86 -18.29 18.00 33.32
C SER A 86 -17.90 18.43 31.90
N THR A 87 -17.03 19.42 31.80
CA THR A 87 -16.35 19.80 30.54
C THR A 87 -14.98 19.15 30.39
N THR A 88 -14.55 18.35 31.37
CA THR A 88 -13.20 17.75 31.42
C THR A 88 -13.25 16.22 31.48
N PRO A 89 -13.70 15.52 30.42
CA PRO A 89 -13.57 14.07 30.34
C PRO A 89 -12.11 13.65 30.21
N THR A 90 -11.83 12.35 30.33
CA THR A 90 -10.48 11.80 30.12
C THR A 90 -10.46 10.70 29.07
N ILE A 91 -9.33 10.60 28.35
CA ILE A 91 -8.97 9.48 27.48
C ILE A 91 -7.63 8.94 27.99
N ASN A 92 -7.57 7.69 28.41
CA ASN A 92 -6.39 7.07 29.04
C ASN A 92 -5.84 7.89 30.21
N GLY A 93 -6.76 8.48 31.01
CA GLY A 93 -6.42 9.35 32.14
C GLY A 93 -6.00 10.77 31.76
N GLN A 94 -5.77 11.06 30.47
CA GLN A 94 -5.44 12.41 29.99
C GLN A 94 -6.69 13.25 29.84
N VAL A 95 -6.70 14.45 30.44
CA VAL A 95 -7.85 15.36 30.38
C VAL A 95 -8.03 15.93 28.98
N LYS A 96 -9.25 15.87 28.47
CA LYS A 96 -9.71 16.54 27.24
C LYS A 96 -10.69 17.65 27.61
N GLN A 97 -10.79 18.68 26.77
CA GLN A 97 -11.69 19.81 26.99
C GLN A 97 -12.91 19.73 26.08
N LEU A 98 -14.10 19.94 26.65
CA LEU A 98 -15.36 20.06 25.93
C LEU A 98 -15.91 21.48 26.03
N ASP A 99 -16.39 22.02 24.91
CA ASP A 99 -17.08 23.31 24.90
C ASP A 99 -18.49 23.24 25.51
N VAL A 100 -19.12 22.07 25.42
CA VAL A 100 -20.45 21.79 25.97
C VAL A 100 -20.37 20.49 26.79
N PRO A 101 -20.78 20.49 28.07
CA PRO A 101 -20.73 19.28 28.88
C PRO A 101 -21.75 18.25 28.38
N ALA A 102 -21.43 16.98 28.62
CA ALA A 102 -22.41 15.91 28.36
C ALA A 102 -23.62 16.03 29.30
N LYS A 103 -24.80 15.69 28.78
CA LYS A 103 -26.09 15.81 29.49
C LYS A 103 -26.95 14.58 29.26
N ILE A 104 -28.00 14.44 30.06
CA ILE A 104 -29.00 13.39 29.88
C ILE A 104 -30.24 14.00 29.21
N VAL A 105 -30.66 13.44 28.09
CA VAL A 105 -31.92 13.78 27.40
C VAL A 105 -32.72 12.49 27.24
N ASN A 106 -33.94 12.45 27.77
CA ASN A 106 -34.83 11.27 27.71
C ASN A 106 -34.15 9.95 28.12
N GLY A 107 -33.31 9.99 29.16
CA GLY A 107 -32.60 8.80 29.66
C GLY A 107 -31.40 8.35 28.81
N ARG A 108 -30.97 9.14 27.81
CA ARG A 108 -29.74 8.91 27.03
C ARG A 108 -28.69 9.96 27.34
N THR A 109 -27.44 9.52 27.47
CA THR A 109 -26.29 10.42 27.59
C THR A 109 -25.96 10.98 26.21
N LEU A 110 -26.08 12.30 26.07
CA LEU A 110 -25.70 13.05 24.88
C LEU A 110 -24.39 13.79 25.17
N ALA A 111 -23.43 13.68 24.25
CA ALA A 111 -22.11 14.30 24.38
C ALA A 111 -21.66 14.91 23.04
N PRO A 112 -20.71 15.87 23.04
CA PRO A 112 -20.22 16.50 21.81
C PRO A 112 -19.70 15.48 20.82
N LEU A 113 -20.25 15.51 19.61
CA LEU A 113 -19.94 14.56 18.53
C LEU A 113 -18.44 14.39 18.30
N ARG A 114 -17.69 15.49 18.19
CA ARG A 114 -16.27 15.42 17.89
C ARG A 114 -15.49 14.63 18.93
N PHE A 115 -15.79 14.86 20.21
CA PHE A 115 -15.20 14.09 21.30
C PHE A 115 -15.56 12.60 21.18
N ILE A 116 -16.79 12.26 20.79
CA ILE A 116 -17.25 10.88 20.67
C ILE A 116 -16.65 10.17 19.44
N GLY A 117 -16.66 10.79 18.26
CA GLY A 117 -16.13 10.17 17.04
C GLY A 117 -14.60 10.02 17.06
N GLU A 118 -13.89 10.93 17.74
CA GLU A 118 -12.42 10.89 17.81
C GLU A 118 -11.88 10.14 19.03
N ALA A 119 -12.73 9.73 19.99
CA ALA A 119 -12.29 9.16 21.26
C ALA A 119 -11.43 7.90 21.11
N PHE A 120 -11.63 7.17 20.02
CA PHE A 120 -10.97 5.93 19.66
C PHE A 120 -10.21 6.01 18.34
N GLY A 121 -9.75 7.20 17.97
CA GLY A 121 -8.91 7.43 16.79
C GLY A 121 -9.67 7.73 15.49
N GLY A 122 -10.99 7.58 15.47
CA GLY A 122 -11.80 7.89 14.28
C GLY A 122 -11.79 9.37 13.88
N THR A 123 -12.21 9.66 12.66
CA THR A 123 -12.39 11.01 12.12
C THR A 123 -13.87 11.38 12.04
N VAL A 124 -14.17 12.68 12.09
CA VAL A 124 -15.54 13.20 12.00
C VAL A 124 -15.62 14.29 10.95
N GLU A 125 -16.46 14.06 9.93
CA GLU A 125 -16.82 15.05 8.93
C GLU A 125 -18.25 15.54 9.13
N TRP A 126 -18.48 16.81 8.83
CA TRP A 126 -19.80 17.44 8.88
C TRP A 126 -20.15 18.04 7.52
N ASN A 127 -21.19 17.51 6.90
CA ASN A 127 -21.79 18.10 5.71
C ASN A 127 -22.95 19.02 6.11
N GLN A 128 -22.70 20.32 6.04
CA GLN A 128 -23.69 21.33 6.40
C GLN A 128 -24.92 21.34 5.48
N ALA A 129 -24.79 20.99 4.20
CA ALA A 129 -25.89 21.03 3.24
C ALA A 129 -26.88 19.89 3.46
N SER A 130 -26.39 18.68 3.73
CA SER A 130 -27.21 17.50 3.99
C SER A 130 -27.50 17.25 5.47
N GLN A 131 -26.92 18.04 6.38
CA GLN A 131 -26.92 17.79 7.83
C GLN A 131 -26.44 16.37 8.18
N LEU A 132 -25.48 15.85 7.40
CA LEU A 132 -24.90 14.53 7.58
C LEU A 132 -23.59 14.65 8.36
N ILE A 133 -23.48 13.83 9.40
CA ILE A 133 -22.24 13.55 10.12
C ILE A 133 -21.69 12.25 9.57
N SER A 134 -20.46 12.24 9.08
CA SER A 134 -19.75 11.00 8.74
C SER A 134 -18.67 10.76 9.78
N ILE A 135 -18.73 9.60 10.43
CA ILE A 135 -17.70 9.10 11.33
C ILE A 135 -16.98 7.98 10.59
N THR A 136 -15.67 8.08 10.46
CA THR A 136 -14.84 6.97 10.00
C THR A 136 -14.07 6.48 11.20
N ALA A 137 -14.43 5.31 11.75
CA ALA A 137 -13.68 4.73 12.85
C ALA A 137 -12.33 4.23 12.32
N VAL A 138 -11.26 4.42 13.10
CA VAL A 138 -10.05 3.64 12.89
C VAL A 138 -10.41 2.18 13.19
N PRO A 139 -10.17 1.25 12.25
CA PRO A 139 -10.50 -0.15 12.46
C PRO A 139 -9.94 -0.62 13.81
N THR A 140 -10.83 -1.19 14.64
CA THR A 140 -10.42 -1.95 15.82
C THR A 140 -9.59 -3.13 15.33
N SER A 141 -8.31 -3.17 15.66
CA SER A 141 -7.62 -4.43 15.90
C SER A 141 -8.33 -5.13 17.08
N GLY A 142 -9.45 -5.80 16.83
CA GLY A 142 -10.37 -6.22 17.91
C GLY A 142 -11.54 -7.14 17.54
N THR A 143 -11.72 -7.48 16.26
CA THR A 143 -12.10 -8.85 15.90
C THR A 143 -10.83 -9.40 15.24
N PRO A 144 -10.27 -10.57 15.60
CA PRO A 144 -9.30 -11.18 14.70
C PRO A 144 -9.98 -11.21 13.33
N PRO A 145 -9.23 -11.05 12.22
CA PRO A 145 -9.83 -11.41 10.96
C PRO A 145 -10.37 -12.84 11.12
N PRO A 146 -11.48 -13.18 10.46
CA PRO A 146 -11.80 -14.58 10.32
C PRO A 146 -10.54 -15.22 9.74
N SER A 147 -9.78 -16.01 10.50
CA SER A 147 -8.49 -16.58 10.08
C SER A 147 -7.44 -15.55 9.56
N ASP A 148 -6.17 -15.90 9.59
CA ASP A 148 -5.19 -15.11 8.82
C ASP A 148 -5.36 -15.43 7.32
N ILE A 149 -4.94 -14.51 6.46
CA ILE A 149 -4.79 -14.77 5.02
C ILE A 149 -3.33 -15.12 4.77
N TYR A 150 -3.10 -16.16 3.96
CA TYR A 150 -1.77 -16.56 3.54
C TYR A 150 -1.65 -16.51 2.02
N VAL A 151 -0.63 -15.84 1.52
CA VAL A 151 -0.27 -15.82 0.10
C VAL A 151 1.07 -16.52 -0.04
N HIS A 152 1.07 -17.68 -0.69
CA HIS A 152 2.22 -18.54 -0.91
C HIS A 152 2.69 -18.41 -2.35
N PHE A 153 3.87 -17.85 -2.54
CA PHE A 153 4.61 -17.89 -3.80
C PHE A 153 5.46 -19.16 -3.78
N ILE A 154 4.94 -20.22 -4.40
CA ILE A 154 5.51 -21.57 -4.33
C ILE A 154 6.78 -21.61 -5.19
N ASP A 155 7.87 -22.15 -4.65
CA ASP A 155 9.09 -22.38 -5.42
C ASP A 155 8.90 -23.57 -6.37
N VAL A 156 8.53 -23.25 -7.61
CA VAL A 156 8.41 -24.16 -8.75
C VAL A 156 9.55 -23.92 -9.77
N GLY A 157 10.62 -23.25 -9.37
CA GLY A 157 11.72 -22.85 -10.26
C GLY A 157 11.35 -21.70 -11.18
N GLN A 158 11.70 -21.81 -12.48
CA GLN A 158 11.42 -20.77 -13.47
C GLN A 158 9.98 -20.87 -13.96
N ALA A 159 9.04 -20.46 -13.11
CA ALA A 159 7.60 -20.57 -13.32
C ALA A 159 6.82 -19.81 -12.23
N ASP A 160 5.51 -19.65 -12.43
CA ASP A 160 4.60 -19.07 -11.44
C ASP A 160 3.61 -20.12 -10.90
N ALA A 161 3.50 -20.21 -9.58
CA ALA A 161 2.43 -20.92 -8.88
C ALA A 161 2.17 -20.21 -7.54
N ILE A 162 0.97 -19.66 -7.38
CA ILE A 162 0.62 -18.85 -6.22
C ILE A 162 -0.66 -19.38 -5.59
N TYR A 163 -0.58 -19.78 -4.33
CA TYR A 163 -1.71 -20.24 -3.55
C TYR A 163 -2.11 -19.18 -2.54
N ILE A 164 -3.40 -18.88 -2.44
CA ILE A 164 -3.95 -17.91 -1.49
C ILE A 164 -4.97 -18.65 -0.62
N GLU A 165 -4.63 -18.81 0.66
CA GLU A 165 -5.54 -19.30 1.70
C GLU A 165 -6.31 -18.09 2.24
N LEU A 166 -7.61 -18.08 1.96
CA LEU A 166 -8.56 -17.10 2.47
C LEU A 166 -9.31 -17.66 3.69
N PRO A 167 -10.00 -16.77 4.42
CA PRO A 167 -10.82 -17.19 5.54
C PRO A 167 -11.91 -18.18 5.18
N ASP A 168 -12.41 -18.85 6.21
CA ASP A 168 -13.50 -19.82 6.09
C ASP A 168 -13.18 -20.97 5.12
N ASN A 169 -11.89 -21.30 4.97
CA ASN A 169 -11.37 -22.38 4.12
C ASN A 169 -11.72 -22.15 2.64
N ASN A 170 -11.57 -20.89 2.18
CA ASN A 170 -11.64 -20.57 0.76
C ASN A 170 -10.21 -20.52 0.20
N ASP A 171 -10.02 -21.09 -0.98
CA ASP A 171 -8.73 -21.32 -1.62
C ASP A 171 -8.73 -20.73 -3.04
N ILE A 172 -7.74 -19.90 -3.32
CA ILE A 172 -7.48 -19.40 -4.68
C ILE A 172 -6.13 -19.94 -5.14
N LEU A 173 -6.09 -20.42 -6.38
CA LEU A 173 -4.84 -20.76 -7.05
C LEU A 173 -4.66 -19.87 -8.28
N ILE A 174 -3.53 -19.18 -8.36
CA ILE A 174 -3.10 -18.43 -9.54
C ILE A 174 -1.90 -19.16 -10.15
N ASP A 175 -2.10 -19.73 -11.34
CA ASP A 175 -1.13 -20.55 -12.06
C ASP A 175 -0.62 -21.79 -11.27
N ALA A 176 0.10 -22.69 -11.92
CA ALA A 176 0.60 -23.93 -11.33
C ALA A 176 1.94 -24.40 -11.91
N GLY A 177 2.75 -23.48 -12.40
CA GLY A 177 4.08 -23.72 -12.93
C GLY A 177 4.12 -24.55 -14.22
N ASN A 178 5.29 -25.10 -14.53
CA ASN A 178 5.51 -25.95 -15.70
C ASN A 178 4.74 -27.27 -15.58
N ARG A 179 4.64 -28.02 -16.69
CA ARG A 179 4.00 -29.33 -16.62
C ARG A 179 4.70 -30.30 -15.66
N ALA A 180 6.01 -30.18 -15.50
CA ALA A 180 6.76 -31.01 -14.55
C ALA A 180 6.47 -30.66 -13.07
N ASP A 181 5.95 -29.46 -12.81
CA ASP A 181 5.73 -28.92 -11.46
C ASP A 181 4.37 -29.32 -10.88
N GLY A 182 3.43 -29.78 -11.72
CA GLY A 182 2.08 -30.18 -11.30
C GLY A 182 2.04 -31.09 -10.06
N PRO A 183 2.81 -32.20 -9.99
CA PRO A 183 2.86 -33.05 -8.80
C PRO A 183 3.39 -32.34 -7.54
N LEU A 184 4.32 -31.40 -7.70
CA LEU A 184 4.84 -30.59 -6.60
C LEU A 184 3.75 -29.66 -6.07
N VAL A 185 3.09 -28.90 -6.95
CA VAL A 185 1.98 -27.99 -6.60
C VAL A 185 0.84 -28.75 -5.92
N VAL A 186 0.39 -29.87 -6.51
CA VAL A 186 -0.66 -30.71 -5.92
C VAL A 186 -0.27 -31.22 -4.53
N ASN A 187 0.98 -31.66 -4.33
CA ASN A 187 1.43 -32.11 -3.03
C ASN A 187 1.51 -30.94 -2.04
N TYR A 188 1.97 -29.77 -2.47
CA TYR A 188 2.03 -28.57 -1.65
C TYR A 188 0.63 -28.17 -1.14
N LEU A 189 -0.36 -28.05 -2.03
CA LEU A 189 -1.75 -27.73 -1.67
C LEU A 189 -2.31 -28.75 -0.67
N LYS A 190 -2.08 -30.06 -0.88
CA LYS A 190 -2.48 -31.11 0.08
C LYS A 190 -1.83 -30.96 1.46
N THR A 191 -0.61 -30.45 1.52
CA THR A 191 0.06 -30.20 2.81
C THR A 191 -0.47 -28.96 3.53
N GLN A 192 -1.00 -27.98 2.79
CA GLN A 192 -1.70 -26.82 3.38
C GLN A 192 -3.11 -27.19 3.85
N GLY A 193 -3.67 -28.29 3.36
CA GLY A 193 -4.97 -28.80 3.79
C GLY A 193 -6.13 -28.48 2.85
N VAL A 194 -5.82 -27.95 1.66
CA VAL A 194 -6.77 -27.67 0.59
C VAL A 194 -7.64 -28.89 0.30
N ASP A 195 -8.95 -28.70 0.34
CA ASP A 195 -9.97 -29.69 0.01
C ASP A 195 -10.65 -29.41 -1.33
N ASP A 196 -10.92 -28.13 -1.65
CA ASP A 196 -11.36 -27.65 -2.95
C ASP A 196 -10.76 -26.27 -3.27
N ILE A 197 -11.02 -25.76 -4.48
CA ILE A 197 -10.50 -24.47 -4.95
C ILE A 197 -11.68 -23.63 -5.47
N GLU A 198 -12.05 -22.58 -4.75
CA GLU A 198 -13.15 -21.69 -5.14
C GLU A 198 -12.82 -20.92 -6.43
N LEU A 199 -11.57 -20.52 -6.61
CA LEU A 199 -11.14 -19.80 -7.81
C LEU A 199 -9.75 -20.24 -8.28
N LEU A 200 -9.71 -20.79 -9.48
CA LEU A 200 -8.48 -21.04 -10.23
C LEU A 200 -8.32 -19.97 -11.31
N ILE A 201 -7.19 -19.25 -11.28
CA ILE A 201 -6.82 -18.24 -12.27
C ILE A 201 -5.66 -18.77 -13.11
N ALA A 202 -5.88 -18.90 -14.41
CA ALA A 202 -4.84 -19.17 -15.40
C ALA A 202 -4.49 -17.86 -16.10
N THR A 203 -3.35 -17.25 -15.76
CA THR A 203 -3.04 -15.88 -16.20
C THR A 203 -2.92 -15.77 -17.72
N HIS A 204 -2.14 -16.65 -18.35
CA HIS A 204 -1.98 -16.73 -19.79
C HIS A 204 -1.47 -18.13 -20.20
N PRO A 205 -1.57 -18.54 -21.47
CA PRO A 205 -1.43 -19.96 -21.83
C PRO A 205 0.01 -20.46 -22.02
N HIS A 206 1.01 -19.81 -21.43
CA HIS A 206 2.38 -20.31 -21.41
C HIS A 206 2.55 -21.48 -20.43
N GLU A 207 3.48 -22.37 -20.75
CA GLU A 207 3.63 -23.64 -20.05
C GLU A 207 4.05 -23.47 -18.59
N ASP A 208 4.91 -22.51 -18.31
CA ASP A 208 5.40 -22.11 -16.98
C ASP A 208 4.34 -21.45 -16.09
N HIS A 209 3.10 -21.35 -16.58
CA HIS A 209 1.94 -20.86 -15.86
C HIS A 209 0.84 -21.93 -15.78
N ILE A 210 0.35 -22.39 -16.93
CA ILE A 210 -0.77 -23.34 -16.99
C ILE A 210 -0.34 -24.81 -16.93
N GLY A 211 0.97 -25.08 -16.88
CA GLY A 211 1.54 -26.41 -17.05
C GLY A 211 1.09 -27.40 -15.99
N GLY A 212 1.08 -27.02 -14.72
CA GLY A 212 0.62 -27.89 -13.63
C GLY A 212 -0.89 -27.99 -13.48
N LEU A 213 -1.68 -27.11 -14.12
CA LEU A 213 -3.13 -27.04 -13.93
C LEU A 213 -3.89 -28.33 -14.30
N PRO A 214 -3.51 -29.12 -15.33
CA PRO A 214 -4.13 -30.42 -15.57
C PRO A 214 -4.03 -31.38 -14.38
N ASP A 215 -2.91 -31.37 -13.65
CA ASP A 215 -2.71 -32.24 -12.49
C ASP A 215 -3.48 -31.71 -11.27
N VAL A 216 -3.64 -30.38 -11.14
CA VAL A 216 -4.50 -29.74 -10.13
C VAL A 216 -5.97 -30.10 -10.35
N LEU A 217 -6.48 -29.95 -11.58
CA LEU A 217 -7.86 -30.30 -11.94
C LEU A 217 -8.16 -31.81 -11.81
N ASP A 218 -7.14 -32.66 -11.85
CA ASP A 218 -7.30 -34.09 -11.55
C ASP A 218 -7.31 -34.39 -10.03
N ALA A 219 -6.78 -33.49 -9.21
CA ALA A 219 -6.55 -33.71 -7.78
C ALA A 219 -7.58 -33.03 -6.87
N PHE A 220 -8.15 -31.90 -7.29
CA PHE A 220 -9.05 -31.07 -6.51
C PHE A 220 -10.32 -30.75 -7.29
N VAL A 221 -11.43 -30.54 -6.58
CA VAL A 221 -12.62 -29.93 -7.17
C VAL A 221 -12.36 -28.44 -7.31
N VAL A 222 -12.69 -27.87 -8.47
CA VAL A 222 -12.56 -26.43 -8.73
C VAL A 222 -13.93 -25.84 -8.98
N GLU A 223 -14.36 -24.85 -8.18
CA GLU A 223 -15.71 -24.28 -8.29
C GLU A 223 -15.83 -23.25 -9.42
N SER A 224 -14.76 -22.51 -9.67
CA SER A 224 -14.68 -21.51 -10.73
C SER A 224 -13.29 -21.40 -11.33
N ILE A 225 -13.24 -21.24 -12.65
CA ILE A 225 -12.03 -21.00 -13.43
C ILE A 225 -12.17 -19.64 -14.12
N LEU A 226 -11.10 -18.85 -14.04
CA LEU A 226 -10.91 -17.63 -14.80
C LEU A 226 -9.63 -17.77 -15.63
N ASP A 227 -9.70 -17.47 -16.93
CA ASP A 227 -8.50 -17.27 -17.76
C ASP A 227 -8.61 -16.01 -18.62
N SER A 228 -7.57 -15.67 -19.37
CA SER A 228 -7.55 -14.49 -20.24
C SER A 228 -8.45 -14.56 -21.47
N GLY A 229 -9.15 -15.68 -21.68
CA GLY A 229 -9.91 -15.94 -22.91
C GLY A 229 -9.05 -16.12 -24.17
N TYR A 230 -7.73 -16.02 -24.08
CA TYR A 230 -6.83 -16.22 -25.20
C TYR A 230 -6.53 -17.71 -25.43
N ALA A 231 -6.98 -18.22 -26.58
CA ALA A 231 -6.78 -19.61 -26.94
C ALA A 231 -5.42 -19.86 -27.63
N ALA A 232 -4.58 -20.69 -27.02
CA ALA A 232 -3.34 -21.17 -27.63
C ALA A 232 -3.53 -22.49 -28.39
N THR A 233 -2.50 -22.87 -29.16
CA THR A 233 -2.51 -24.12 -29.95
C THR A 233 -1.56 -25.19 -29.41
N THR A 234 -0.86 -24.88 -28.31
CA THR A 234 0.08 -25.77 -27.63
C THR A 234 -0.64 -27.01 -27.09
N ASN A 235 0.11 -28.10 -26.91
CA ASN A 235 -0.48 -29.33 -26.35
C ASN A 235 -0.94 -29.12 -24.91
N ILE A 236 -0.17 -28.35 -24.14
CA ILE A 236 -0.49 -28.08 -22.75
C ILE A 236 -1.79 -27.28 -22.59
N TYR A 237 -2.00 -26.25 -23.42
CA TYR A 237 -3.26 -25.51 -23.43
C TYR A 237 -4.45 -26.39 -23.81
N LYS A 238 -4.30 -27.29 -24.79
CA LYS A 238 -5.35 -28.24 -25.17
C LYS A 238 -5.70 -29.20 -24.03
N GLU A 239 -4.71 -29.63 -23.27
CA GLU A 239 -4.93 -30.50 -22.12
C GLU A 239 -5.63 -29.75 -20.98
N TYR A 240 -5.12 -28.58 -20.58
CA TYR A 240 -5.76 -27.68 -19.61
C TYR A 240 -7.22 -27.39 -20.00
N SER A 241 -7.47 -26.89 -21.20
CA SER A 241 -8.83 -26.56 -21.67
C SER A 241 -9.77 -27.78 -21.70
N SER A 242 -9.25 -28.96 -22.04
CA SER A 242 -10.05 -30.19 -21.98
C SER A 242 -10.41 -30.59 -20.55
N LYS A 243 -9.50 -30.40 -19.59
CA LYS A 243 -9.72 -30.67 -18.16
C LYS A 243 -10.67 -29.64 -17.55
N ALA A 244 -10.45 -28.35 -17.81
CA ALA A 244 -11.33 -27.27 -17.37
C ALA A 244 -12.77 -27.47 -17.88
N GLN A 245 -12.92 -27.89 -19.14
CA GLN A 245 -14.23 -28.25 -19.67
C GLN A 245 -14.86 -29.48 -18.99
N ALA A 246 -14.04 -30.47 -18.65
CA ALA A 246 -14.50 -31.71 -18.00
C ALA A 246 -14.90 -31.50 -16.54
N GLU A 247 -14.31 -30.52 -15.85
CA GLU A 247 -14.66 -30.11 -14.49
C GLU A 247 -16.13 -29.69 -14.39
N GLY A 248 -16.64 -29.02 -15.44
CA GLY A 248 -18.04 -28.60 -15.52
C GLY A 248 -18.40 -27.44 -14.58
N CYS A 249 -17.39 -26.75 -14.05
CA CYS A 249 -17.50 -25.58 -13.20
C CYS A 249 -17.85 -24.31 -14.01
N THR A 250 -17.99 -23.18 -13.31
CA THR A 250 -18.05 -21.88 -14.00
C THR A 250 -16.68 -21.61 -14.62
N TRP A 251 -16.62 -21.38 -15.94
CA TRP A 251 -15.37 -21.03 -16.62
C TRP A 251 -15.60 -19.78 -17.46
N VAL A 252 -14.91 -18.69 -17.08
CA VAL A 252 -15.10 -17.36 -17.66
C VAL A 252 -13.78 -16.76 -18.11
N SER A 253 -13.85 -15.90 -19.12
CA SER A 253 -12.71 -15.06 -19.49
C SER A 253 -12.65 -13.79 -18.65
N ASP A 254 -11.46 -13.23 -18.47
CA ASP A 254 -11.27 -11.96 -17.80
C ASP A 254 -12.01 -10.81 -18.51
N ASN A 255 -12.61 -9.94 -17.70
CA ASN A 255 -13.44 -8.83 -18.17
C ASN A 255 -13.53 -7.70 -17.15
N CYS A 256 -12.48 -7.53 -16.34
CA CYS A 256 -12.44 -6.64 -15.17
C CYS A 256 -13.44 -7.02 -14.06
N GLN A 257 -13.70 -8.32 -13.88
CA GLN A 257 -14.57 -8.83 -12.81
C GLN A 257 -13.98 -8.68 -11.40
N THR A 258 -14.86 -8.71 -10.40
CA THR A 258 -14.48 -8.67 -8.99
C THR A 258 -15.09 -9.86 -8.26
N TYR A 259 -14.27 -10.54 -7.46
CA TYR A 259 -14.68 -11.59 -6.53
C TYR A 259 -14.62 -11.06 -5.10
N SER A 260 -15.46 -11.58 -4.20
CA SER A 260 -15.54 -11.07 -2.84
C SER A 260 -15.82 -12.18 -1.83
N TRP A 261 -15.04 -12.20 -0.76
CA TRP A 261 -15.18 -13.08 0.40
C TRP A 261 -15.28 -12.20 1.65
N GLY A 262 -16.52 -11.85 2.03
CA GLY A 262 -16.75 -10.87 3.09
C GLY A 262 -16.22 -9.48 2.71
N ALA A 263 -15.21 -9.00 3.44
CA ALA A 263 -14.55 -7.72 3.18
C ALA A 263 -13.33 -7.83 2.25
N ILE A 264 -12.89 -9.05 1.94
CA ILE A 264 -11.76 -9.30 1.04
C ILE A 264 -12.27 -9.25 -0.40
N THR A 265 -11.58 -8.50 -1.26
CA THR A 265 -11.96 -8.41 -2.67
C THR A 265 -10.79 -8.69 -3.59
N LEU A 266 -10.99 -9.55 -4.59
CA LEU A 266 -10.04 -9.76 -5.68
C LEU A 266 -10.58 -9.07 -6.93
N GLN A 267 -9.90 -8.02 -7.38
CA GLN A 267 -10.26 -7.24 -8.56
C GLN A 267 -9.38 -7.64 -9.73
N ILE A 268 -9.99 -8.09 -10.82
CA ILE A 268 -9.29 -8.30 -12.09
C ILE A 268 -9.16 -6.94 -12.79
N LEU A 269 -7.95 -6.59 -13.20
CA LEU A 269 -7.61 -5.28 -13.75
C LEU A 269 -7.46 -5.30 -15.28
N THR A 270 -7.36 -6.50 -15.86
CA THR A 270 -7.37 -6.73 -17.32
C THR A 270 -8.74 -7.19 -17.80
N GLY A 271 -8.93 -7.20 -19.11
CA GLY A 271 -10.12 -7.71 -19.75
C GLY A 271 -9.86 -8.10 -21.20
N ASN A 272 -10.84 -7.86 -22.07
CA ASN A 272 -10.84 -8.38 -23.44
C ASN A 272 -9.94 -7.63 -24.44
N GLN A 273 -8.83 -7.04 -23.98
CA GLN A 273 -7.83 -6.45 -24.86
C GLN A 273 -7.20 -7.51 -25.77
N THR A 274 -6.74 -7.09 -26.95
CA THR A 274 -6.10 -7.98 -27.93
C THR A 274 -4.65 -7.59 -28.13
N TRP A 275 -3.74 -8.53 -27.85
CA TRP A 275 -2.29 -8.31 -27.86
C TRP A 275 -1.56 -9.00 -29.02
N GLY A 276 -2.32 -9.46 -30.01
CA GLY A 276 -1.77 -10.10 -31.20
C GLY A 276 -1.04 -11.40 -30.85
N SER A 277 0.26 -11.45 -31.15
CA SER A 277 1.11 -12.61 -30.88
C SER A 277 1.87 -12.53 -29.55
N ASN A 278 1.84 -11.39 -28.85
CA ASN A 278 2.45 -11.31 -27.53
C ASN A 278 1.54 -12.02 -26.53
N THR A 279 1.89 -13.26 -26.18
CA THR A 279 1.05 -14.11 -25.34
C THR A 279 1.13 -13.68 -23.87
N ASN A 280 2.27 -13.14 -23.45
CA ASN A 280 2.50 -12.57 -22.12
C ASN A 280 1.51 -11.46 -21.79
N ASP A 281 1.22 -10.59 -22.76
CA ASP A 281 0.32 -9.45 -22.55
C ASP A 281 -1.15 -9.85 -22.38
N TYR A 282 -1.51 -11.10 -22.65
CA TYR A 282 -2.82 -11.63 -22.24
C TYR A 282 -2.85 -12.03 -20.75
N SER A 283 -1.78 -11.81 -19.97
CA SER A 283 -1.77 -12.11 -18.54
C SER A 283 -2.93 -11.43 -17.81
N VAL A 284 -3.69 -12.23 -17.07
CA VAL A 284 -4.65 -11.72 -16.10
C VAL A 284 -3.90 -10.99 -14.98
N VAL A 285 -4.04 -9.67 -14.93
CA VAL A 285 -3.53 -8.87 -13.79
C VAL A 285 -4.66 -8.70 -12.78
N CYS A 286 -4.38 -8.95 -11.51
CA CYS A 286 -5.37 -8.79 -10.44
C CYS A 286 -4.79 -8.22 -9.16
N ARG A 287 -5.65 -7.55 -8.39
CA ARG A 287 -5.34 -6.94 -7.10
C ARG A 287 -6.21 -7.56 -6.01
N LEU A 288 -5.61 -8.03 -4.93
CA LEU A 288 -6.29 -8.56 -3.75
C LEU A 288 -6.26 -7.51 -2.64
N ASP A 289 -7.43 -7.03 -2.24
CA ASP A 289 -7.65 -6.17 -1.08
C ASP A 289 -7.93 -7.02 0.15
N THR A 290 -7.09 -6.93 1.18
CA THR A 290 -7.30 -7.64 2.46
C THR A 290 -7.59 -6.71 3.64
N GLY A 291 -7.65 -5.41 3.41
CA GLY A 291 -7.81 -4.37 4.44
C GLY A 291 -6.91 -3.18 4.09
N ASP A 292 -5.94 -2.89 4.95
CA ASP A 292 -4.83 -1.96 4.72
C ASP A 292 -3.62 -2.67 4.06
N ILE A 293 -3.73 -3.97 3.74
CA ILE A 293 -2.67 -4.75 3.07
C ILE A 293 -3.22 -5.28 1.76
N GLU A 294 -2.57 -4.96 0.65
CA GLU A 294 -3.00 -5.32 -0.69
C GLU A 294 -1.89 -5.98 -1.49
N PHE A 295 -2.31 -6.86 -2.40
CA PHE A 295 -1.41 -7.62 -3.26
C PHE A 295 -1.69 -7.31 -4.72
N MET A 296 -0.65 -7.13 -5.52
CA MET A 296 -0.72 -7.01 -6.98
C MET A 296 -0.10 -8.25 -7.63
N PHE A 297 -0.88 -8.97 -8.43
CA PHE A 297 -0.45 -10.13 -9.20
C PHE A 297 -0.47 -9.81 -10.69
N THR A 298 0.69 -9.90 -11.35
CA THR A 298 0.87 -9.39 -12.71
C THR A 298 1.05 -10.48 -13.77
N GLY A 299 1.26 -11.74 -13.36
CA GLY A 299 1.68 -12.80 -14.28
C GLY A 299 2.91 -12.36 -15.07
N ASP A 300 2.83 -12.47 -16.40
CA ASP A 300 3.88 -12.03 -17.31
C ASP A 300 3.54 -10.76 -18.09
N ALA A 301 2.53 -10.01 -17.64
CA ALA A 301 2.14 -8.74 -18.25
C ALA A 301 3.37 -7.85 -18.49
N GLU A 302 3.58 -7.43 -19.74
CA GLU A 302 4.68 -6.53 -20.09
C GLU A 302 4.23 -5.08 -20.01
N THR A 303 5.17 -4.15 -20.21
CA THR A 303 4.95 -2.70 -20.08
C THR A 303 3.72 -2.21 -20.85
N ALA A 304 3.39 -2.85 -21.98
CA ALA A 304 2.20 -2.49 -22.77
C ALA A 304 0.88 -2.70 -22.00
N VAL A 305 0.80 -3.75 -21.17
CA VAL A 305 -0.34 -3.98 -20.27
C VAL A 305 -0.28 -2.98 -19.12
N GLU A 306 0.88 -2.82 -18.48
CA GLU A 306 1.09 -1.90 -17.35
C GLU A 306 0.63 -0.46 -17.66
N ASP A 307 0.91 0.01 -18.88
CA ASP A 307 0.59 1.36 -19.34
C ASP A 307 -0.92 1.61 -19.45
N ILE A 308 -1.72 0.56 -19.67
CA ILE A 308 -3.17 0.67 -19.84
C ILE A 308 -3.96 0.34 -18.57
N LEU A 309 -3.30 -0.15 -17.51
CA LEU A 309 -3.97 -0.41 -16.24
C LEU A 309 -4.51 0.90 -15.65
N THR A 310 -5.75 0.85 -15.17
CA THR A 310 -6.46 2.00 -14.60
C THR A 310 -7.10 1.60 -13.26
N GLY A 311 -7.51 2.60 -12.48
CA GLY A 311 -8.05 2.38 -11.13
C GLY A 311 -6.98 2.50 -10.05
N THR A 312 -7.26 1.91 -8.89
CA THR A 312 -6.30 1.82 -7.77
C THR A 312 -5.29 0.72 -8.08
N LEU A 313 -4.02 1.11 -8.23
CA LEU A 313 -2.91 0.18 -8.50
C LEU A 313 -1.96 0.01 -7.31
N GLU A 314 -2.08 0.88 -6.30
CA GLU A 314 -1.32 0.83 -5.06
C GLU A 314 -1.49 -0.54 -4.37
N ALA A 315 -0.38 -1.14 -3.96
CA ALA A 315 -0.39 -2.41 -3.23
C ALA A 315 0.93 -2.61 -2.47
N GLU A 316 0.85 -2.99 -1.20
CA GLU A 316 2.03 -3.23 -0.34
C GLU A 316 2.90 -4.39 -0.85
N ILE A 317 2.30 -5.42 -1.46
CA ILE A 317 3.00 -6.61 -1.96
C ILE A 317 2.79 -6.78 -3.47
N LEU A 318 3.89 -6.81 -4.22
CA LEU A 318 3.89 -7.04 -5.66
C LEU A 318 4.48 -8.41 -6.00
N LYS A 319 3.74 -9.22 -6.77
CA LYS A 319 4.34 -10.25 -7.63
C LYS A 319 4.95 -9.58 -8.84
N VAL A 320 6.27 -9.60 -8.93
CA VAL A 320 7.04 -9.01 -10.02
C VAL A 320 6.71 -9.74 -11.32
N GLY A 321 6.44 -8.93 -12.35
CA GLY A 321 5.99 -9.43 -13.65
C GLY A 321 7.09 -10.18 -14.41
N HIS A 322 6.69 -11.22 -15.13
CA HIS A 322 7.53 -11.96 -16.08
C HIS A 322 8.86 -12.40 -15.47
N HIS A 323 8.78 -12.90 -14.23
CA HIS A 323 9.91 -13.39 -13.43
C HIS A 323 11.07 -12.40 -13.24
N GLY A 324 10.83 -11.10 -13.42
CA GLY A 324 11.86 -10.06 -13.41
C GLY A 324 12.53 -9.82 -14.77
N SER A 325 11.85 -10.10 -15.88
CA SER A 325 12.23 -9.66 -17.22
C SER A 325 12.35 -8.13 -17.33
N THR A 326 13.16 -7.62 -18.25
CA THR A 326 13.22 -6.17 -18.58
C THR A 326 11.99 -5.67 -19.33
N SER A 327 11.13 -6.58 -19.83
CA SER A 327 9.88 -6.22 -20.51
C SER A 327 8.78 -5.74 -19.54
N SER A 328 8.94 -6.02 -18.25
CA SER A 328 7.92 -5.84 -17.22
C SER A 328 8.51 -5.13 -16.00
N SER A 329 7.65 -4.78 -15.05
CA SER A 329 7.95 -3.99 -13.86
C SER A 329 8.68 -2.69 -14.21
N SER A 330 8.12 -1.95 -15.18
CA SER A 330 8.65 -0.65 -15.56
C SER A 330 8.64 0.30 -14.36
N LEU A 331 9.62 1.22 -14.28
CA LEU A 331 9.65 2.20 -13.19
C LEU A 331 8.36 3.05 -13.13
N ALA A 332 7.74 3.33 -14.27
CA ALA A 332 6.47 4.07 -14.32
C ALA A 332 5.31 3.29 -13.69
N PHE A 333 5.26 1.97 -13.89
CA PHE A 333 4.30 1.09 -13.24
C PHE A 333 4.59 0.94 -11.75
N LEU A 334 5.85 0.67 -11.38
CA LEU A 334 6.25 0.50 -9.99
C LEU A 334 5.98 1.74 -9.14
N ASN A 335 6.14 2.96 -9.68
CA ASN A 335 5.75 4.18 -8.97
C ASN A 335 4.23 4.35 -8.76
N LYS A 336 3.39 3.66 -9.54
CA LYS A 336 1.93 3.64 -9.32
C LYS A 336 1.51 2.57 -8.32
N VAL A 337 2.24 1.45 -8.29
CA VAL A 337 1.99 0.35 -7.35
C VAL A 337 2.57 0.65 -5.97
N ASP A 338 3.72 1.32 -5.91
CA ASP A 338 4.46 1.70 -4.70
C ASP A 338 4.64 0.55 -3.69
N PRO A 339 5.18 -0.62 -4.10
CA PRO A 339 5.21 -1.78 -3.23
C PRO A 339 6.31 -1.69 -2.15
N GLU A 340 5.98 -2.11 -0.93
CA GLU A 340 6.96 -2.34 0.14
C GLU A 340 7.73 -3.66 -0.06
N VAL A 341 7.06 -4.66 -0.62
CA VAL A 341 7.59 -6.01 -0.86
C VAL A 341 7.43 -6.39 -2.33
N ALA A 342 8.51 -6.87 -2.94
CA ALA A 342 8.51 -7.39 -4.30
C ALA A 342 8.93 -8.86 -4.28
N VAL A 343 8.04 -9.75 -4.70
CA VAL A 343 8.30 -11.19 -4.82
C VAL A 343 8.55 -11.56 -6.27
N ILE A 344 9.71 -12.16 -6.54
CA ILE A 344 10.11 -12.65 -7.86
C ILE A 344 10.09 -14.18 -7.83
N SER A 345 9.11 -14.78 -8.50
CA SER A 345 9.14 -16.22 -8.78
C SER A 345 10.08 -16.47 -9.96
N VAL A 346 11.21 -17.10 -9.69
CA VAL A 346 12.32 -17.29 -10.62
C VAL A 346 13.12 -18.52 -10.22
N GLY A 347 13.73 -19.19 -11.21
CA GLY A 347 14.50 -20.42 -10.99
C GLY A 347 16.01 -20.20 -10.93
N GLU A 348 16.69 -20.96 -10.06
CA GLU A 348 18.15 -20.95 -9.97
C GLU A 348 18.78 -21.36 -11.31
N GLY A 349 19.70 -20.54 -11.82
CA GLY A 349 20.44 -20.84 -13.04
C GLY A 349 19.58 -20.88 -14.32
N ASN A 350 18.42 -20.22 -14.32
CA ASN A 350 17.58 -20.10 -15.51
C ASN A 350 18.37 -19.50 -16.69
N THR A 351 18.02 -19.91 -17.92
CA THR A 351 18.74 -19.50 -19.13
C THR A 351 18.31 -18.15 -19.70
N TYR A 352 17.26 -17.56 -19.14
CA TYR A 352 16.72 -16.25 -19.57
C TYR A 352 17.53 -15.09 -19.01
N GLY A 353 18.32 -15.34 -17.95
CA GLY A 353 19.03 -14.29 -17.22
C GLY A 353 18.12 -13.53 -16.25
N HIS A 354 17.00 -14.15 -15.86
CA HIS A 354 16.06 -13.57 -14.90
C HIS A 354 16.56 -13.74 -13.45
N PRO A 355 16.21 -12.83 -12.54
CA PRO A 355 15.72 -11.49 -12.85
C PRO A 355 16.85 -10.65 -13.47
N HIS A 356 16.51 -9.74 -14.39
CA HIS A 356 17.48 -8.85 -14.99
C HIS A 356 17.88 -7.73 -14.01
N GLU A 357 19.14 -7.29 -14.10
CA GLU A 357 19.69 -6.20 -13.28
C GLU A 357 18.91 -4.89 -13.41
N GLU A 358 18.33 -4.60 -14.58
CA GLU A 358 17.49 -3.40 -14.78
C GLU A 358 16.21 -3.47 -13.95
N THR A 359 15.55 -4.63 -13.93
CA THR A 359 14.33 -4.84 -13.14
C THR A 359 14.62 -4.83 -11.65
N LEU A 360 15.72 -5.47 -11.21
CA LEU A 360 16.21 -5.38 -9.83
C LEU A 360 16.49 -3.92 -9.45
N GLY A 361 17.21 -3.18 -10.29
CA GLY A 361 17.50 -1.76 -10.06
C GLY A 361 16.23 -0.92 -9.96
N ASN A 362 15.19 -1.17 -10.76
CA ASN A 362 13.91 -0.48 -10.64
C ASN A 362 13.20 -0.75 -9.31
N LEU A 363 13.22 -2.00 -8.83
CA LEU A 363 12.64 -2.39 -7.53
C LEU A 363 13.42 -1.80 -6.35
N GLU A 364 14.76 -1.79 -6.43
CA GLU A 364 15.62 -1.13 -5.45
C GLU A 364 15.40 0.39 -5.43
N ASN A 365 15.19 1.01 -6.59
CA ASN A 365 14.95 2.46 -6.73
C ASN A 365 13.67 2.93 -6.04
N ILE A 366 12.61 2.10 -6.04
CA ILE A 366 11.36 2.39 -5.34
C ILE A 366 11.40 1.94 -3.86
N GLY A 367 12.49 1.32 -3.42
CA GLY A 367 12.72 0.96 -2.02
C GLY A 367 12.07 -0.36 -1.58
N ALA A 368 11.67 -1.23 -2.51
CA ALA A 368 11.03 -2.50 -2.18
C ALA A 368 12.02 -3.49 -1.58
N SER A 369 11.56 -4.24 -0.59
CA SER A 369 12.24 -5.43 -0.13
C SER A 369 12.04 -6.57 -1.14
N ILE A 370 13.13 -6.99 -1.78
CA ILE A 370 13.09 -8.01 -2.83
C ILE A 370 13.25 -9.41 -2.22
N TYR A 371 12.30 -10.30 -2.53
CA TYR A 371 12.37 -11.73 -2.23
C TYR A 371 12.34 -12.52 -3.53
N ARG A 372 13.16 -13.56 -3.63
CA ARG A 372 13.28 -14.40 -4.84
C ARG A 372 13.16 -15.87 -4.49
N THR A 373 12.33 -16.63 -5.22
CA THR A 373 12.14 -18.05 -4.91
C THR A 373 13.43 -18.86 -5.06
N ASP A 374 14.30 -18.54 -6.02
CA ASP A 374 15.60 -19.22 -6.18
C ASP A 374 16.58 -19.02 -5.01
N LEU A 375 16.43 -17.94 -4.23
CA LEU A 375 17.27 -17.66 -3.07
C LEU A 375 16.58 -17.99 -1.75
N ASN A 376 15.25 -17.87 -1.72
CA ASN A 376 14.47 -17.91 -0.50
C ASN A 376 13.64 -19.20 -0.35
N GLY A 377 13.51 -20.00 -1.41
CA GLY A 377 12.54 -21.07 -1.54
C GLY A 377 11.12 -20.51 -1.62
N THR A 378 10.14 -21.26 -1.14
CA THR A 378 8.75 -20.80 -1.06
C THR A 378 8.67 -19.58 -0.14
N ILE A 379 8.00 -18.53 -0.61
CA ILE A 379 7.80 -17.28 0.14
C ILE A 379 6.33 -17.21 0.55
N VAL A 380 6.08 -17.02 1.84
CA VAL A 380 4.72 -16.95 2.39
C VAL A 380 4.53 -15.61 3.08
N VAL A 381 3.56 -14.85 2.59
CA VAL A 381 3.08 -13.61 3.22
C VAL A 381 1.83 -13.94 4.02
N ARG A 382 1.90 -13.78 5.33
CA ARG A 382 0.75 -13.87 6.23
C ARG A 382 0.26 -12.47 6.55
N THR A 383 -1.02 -12.19 6.39
CA THR A 383 -1.64 -10.91 6.75
C THR A 383 -2.90 -11.10 7.58
N ASN A 384 -3.16 -10.14 8.48
CA ASN A 384 -4.42 -10.03 9.21
C ASN A 384 -5.31 -8.89 8.67
N GLY A 385 -4.95 -8.33 7.51
CA GLY A 385 -5.63 -7.20 6.89
C GLY A 385 -5.19 -5.83 7.39
N SER A 386 -4.32 -5.71 8.40
CA SER A 386 -3.72 -4.42 8.78
C SER A 386 -2.19 -4.47 8.89
N THR A 387 -1.63 -5.67 9.06
CA THR A 387 -0.20 -5.91 9.17
C THR A 387 0.13 -7.22 8.47
N TYR A 388 1.33 -7.33 7.93
CA TYR A 388 1.81 -8.57 7.31
C TYR A 388 3.16 -9.01 7.87
N THR A 389 3.48 -10.28 7.64
CA THR A 389 4.81 -10.87 7.88
C THR A 389 5.21 -11.70 6.69
N VAL A 390 6.51 -11.70 6.35
CA VAL A 390 7.06 -12.53 5.29
C VAL A 390 7.89 -13.65 5.90
N SER A 391 7.70 -14.88 5.43
CA SER A 391 8.49 -16.04 5.82
C SER A 391 8.95 -16.81 4.60
N THR A 392 10.10 -17.45 4.69
CA THR A 392 10.70 -18.19 3.58
C THR A 392 11.24 -19.54 4.06
N ASP A 393 11.45 -20.49 3.14
CA ASP A 393 12.03 -21.80 3.47
C ASP A 393 13.43 -21.66 4.10
N THR A 394 14.21 -20.68 3.64
CA THR A 394 15.56 -20.41 4.15
C THR A 394 15.59 -19.56 5.42
N ASN A 395 14.49 -18.89 5.77
CA ASN A 395 14.35 -18.10 6.99
C ASN A 395 12.89 -18.07 7.49
N PRO A 396 12.52 -19.00 8.38
CA PRO A 396 11.17 -19.01 8.94
C PRO A 396 11.03 -17.86 9.95
N GLN A 397 10.31 -16.81 9.51
CA GLN A 397 9.87 -15.60 10.24
C GLN A 397 10.82 -14.39 10.14
N VAL A 398 10.54 -13.47 9.21
CA VAL A 398 10.91 -12.05 9.32
C VAL A 398 9.63 -11.27 9.66
N PRO A 399 9.44 -10.86 10.93
CA PRO A 399 8.44 -9.85 11.24
C PRO A 399 8.87 -8.53 10.61
N VAL A 400 8.19 -8.11 9.54
CA VAL A 400 8.27 -6.72 9.10
C VAL A 400 7.39 -5.93 10.06
N THR A 401 7.99 -5.27 11.05
CA THR A 401 7.26 -4.32 11.88
C THR A 401 7.03 -3.06 11.06
N VAL A 402 5.88 -2.97 10.39
CA VAL A 402 5.34 -1.71 9.89
C VAL A 402 5.20 -0.76 11.08
N SER A 403 6.05 0.26 11.12
CA SER A 403 5.86 1.39 12.04
C SER A 403 4.82 2.30 11.39
N PRO A 404 3.66 2.56 12.01
CA PRO A 404 2.71 3.51 11.45
C PRO A 404 3.39 4.88 11.40
N ILE A 405 3.60 5.41 10.18
CA ILE A 405 4.00 6.80 10.01
C ILE A 405 2.83 7.66 10.53
N PRO A 406 3.03 8.53 11.54
CA PRO A 406 1.98 9.44 11.97
C PRO A 406 1.73 10.48 10.89
N ILE A 407 0.49 10.57 10.42
CA ILE A 407 0.02 11.64 9.55
C ILE A 407 0.05 12.96 10.36
N GLN A 408 1.14 13.72 10.26
CA GLN A 408 1.18 15.11 10.72
C GLN A 408 0.86 16.06 9.57
N ASN A 409 -0.31 16.66 9.67
CA ASN A 409 -0.76 17.77 8.84
C ASN A 409 -0.02 19.06 9.25
N PRO A 410 0.79 19.75 8.41
CA PRO A 410 1.44 20.98 8.83
C PRO A 410 0.64 22.21 8.40
N ALA A 411 0.09 22.90 9.39
CA ALA A 411 -0.14 24.34 9.29
C ALA A 411 0.73 25.04 10.34
N GLY A 412 1.74 25.81 9.86
CA GLY A 412 2.28 26.97 10.58
C GLY A 412 3.64 26.81 11.26
N ASN A 413 4.70 27.16 10.53
CA ASN A 413 5.96 27.83 10.93
C ASN A 413 6.44 27.77 12.41
N ALA A 414 7.50 26.98 12.65
CA ALA A 414 8.79 27.30 13.35
C ALA A 414 9.33 26.07 14.16
N PRO A 415 10.65 25.93 14.45
CA PRO A 415 11.89 26.21 13.72
C PRO A 415 12.63 24.91 13.25
N LYS A 416 13.48 25.01 12.21
CA LYS A 416 14.26 23.91 11.58
C LYS A 416 15.29 23.32 12.57
N LEU A 417 14.99 22.17 13.20
CA LEU A 417 15.95 21.38 13.98
C LEU A 417 15.61 19.88 13.95
N ILE A 418 15.67 19.24 12.78
CA ILE A 418 16.36 17.98 12.40
C ILE A 418 16.40 18.03 10.86
N PRO A 419 17.55 17.99 10.14
CA PRO A 419 17.53 17.95 8.69
C PRO A 419 17.00 16.59 8.22
N ASP A 420 16.17 16.64 7.19
CA ASP A 420 15.68 15.48 6.46
C ASP A 420 16.86 14.66 5.93
N PRO A 421 16.98 13.35 6.27
CA PRO A 421 18.08 12.51 5.79
C PRO A 421 18.07 12.29 4.27
N THR A 422 17.00 12.68 3.57
CA THR A 422 16.91 12.67 2.10
C THR A 422 17.40 13.97 1.45
N ASP A 423 17.52 15.06 2.22
CA ASP A 423 18.07 16.35 1.77
C ASP A 423 19.55 16.49 2.15
N THR A 424 20.41 15.87 1.34
CA THR A 424 21.86 15.91 1.53
C THR A 424 22.54 17.14 0.91
N SER A 425 21.76 18.07 0.33
CA SER A 425 22.28 19.24 -0.42
C SER A 425 23.09 20.21 0.44
N ASP A 426 22.79 20.27 1.75
CA ASP A 426 23.55 21.05 2.74
C ASP A 426 24.69 20.24 3.40
N TRP A 427 24.79 18.92 3.16
CA TRP A 427 25.70 18.01 3.86
C TRP A 427 26.92 17.64 3.05
N ILE A 428 26.75 17.26 1.78
CA ILE A 428 27.86 16.84 0.92
C ILE A 428 28.20 17.95 -0.05
N ALA A 429 29.47 18.33 -0.13
CA ALA A 429 29.94 19.37 -1.05
C ALA A 429 31.17 18.91 -1.83
N ILE A 430 31.23 19.32 -3.11
CA ILE A 430 32.51 19.40 -3.83
C ILE A 430 33.23 20.64 -3.30
N THR A 431 34.37 20.47 -2.64
CA THR A 431 35.10 21.59 -2.01
C THR A 431 36.30 22.06 -2.81
N ASN A 432 36.76 21.25 -3.78
CA ASN A 432 37.83 21.63 -4.70
C ASN A 432 37.84 20.71 -5.93
N ILE A 433 38.16 21.25 -7.10
CA ILE A 433 38.59 20.49 -8.28
C ILE A 433 39.97 21.02 -8.66
N ASP A 434 41.01 20.22 -8.44
CA ASP A 434 42.36 20.50 -8.90
C ASP A 434 42.52 20.01 -10.34
N LEU A 435 42.37 20.92 -11.30
CA LEU A 435 42.47 20.62 -12.74
C LEU A 435 43.87 20.10 -13.14
N GLN A 436 44.94 20.55 -12.47
CA GLN A 436 46.30 20.10 -12.77
C GLN A 436 46.63 18.78 -12.08
N GLY A 437 46.18 18.64 -10.83
CA GLY A 437 46.34 17.44 -10.02
C GLY A 437 45.41 16.30 -10.38
N GLU A 438 44.33 16.57 -11.15
CA GLU A 438 43.27 15.62 -11.49
C GLU A 438 42.55 15.06 -10.26
N VAL A 439 42.27 15.93 -9.28
CA VAL A 439 41.65 15.51 -8.02
C VAL A 439 40.40 16.32 -7.72
N VAL A 440 39.28 15.62 -7.54
CA VAL A 440 38.05 16.20 -6.96
C VAL A 440 38.01 15.87 -5.48
N THR A 441 37.82 16.90 -4.66
CA THR A 441 37.69 16.76 -3.21
C THR A 441 36.21 16.89 -2.83
N ILE A 442 35.66 15.84 -2.22
CA ILE A 442 34.27 15.79 -1.74
C ILE A 442 34.29 15.63 -0.24
N LYS A 443 33.57 16.52 0.46
CA LYS A 443 33.53 16.56 1.92
C LYS A 443 32.11 16.37 2.43
N ASN A 444 31.97 15.57 3.47
CA ASN A 444 30.78 15.53 4.30
C ASN A 444 30.90 16.56 5.43
N ASN A 445 30.14 17.65 5.33
CA ASN A 445 30.11 18.74 6.31
C ASN A 445 29.13 18.48 7.47
N SER A 446 28.39 17.37 7.42
CA SER A 446 27.49 16.96 8.50
C SER A 446 28.23 16.16 9.58
N ILE A 447 27.51 15.83 10.66
CA ILE A 447 27.98 14.90 11.69
C ILE A 447 27.56 13.44 11.42
N TRP A 448 26.81 13.19 10.35
CA TRP A 448 26.20 11.91 10.03
C TRP A 448 26.97 11.21 8.93
N THR A 449 27.06 9.88 9.00
CA THR A 449 27.59 9.07 7.90
C THR A 449 26.59 9.03 6.75
N VAL A 450 27.07 9.26 5.53
CA VAL A 450 26.25 9.20 4.30
C VAL A 450 26.66 7.96 3.51
N ASP A 451 25.69 7.11 3.17
CA ASP A 451 25.88 6.06 2.18
C ASP A 451 25.83 6.68 0.78
N MET A 452 26.91 6.53 0.03
CA MET A 452 27.04 7.07 -1.32
C MET A 452 26.89 5.97 -2.38
N THR A 453 26.37 4.80 -2.02
CA THR A 453 25.99 3.77 -2.99
C THR A 453 25.01 4.35 -4.01
N GLY A 454 25.27 4.15 -5.30
CA GLY A 454 24.48 4.72 -6.40
C GLY A 454 24.74 6.20 -6.70
N TRP A 455 25.53 6.91 -5.89
CA TRP A 455 25.90 8.29 -6.20
C TRP A 455 26.87 8.34 -7.38
N TYR A 456 26.90 9.49 -8.06
CA TYR A 456 27.82 9.68 -9.17
C TYR A 456 28.27 11.13 -9.35
N LEU A 457 29.53 11.28 -9.76
CA LEU A 457 30.19 12.54 -10.08
C LEU A 457 30.33 12.67 -11.60
N VAL A 458 29.97 13.83 -12.13
CA VAL A 458 30.00 14.13 -13.57
C VAL A 458 30.99 15.25 -13.84
N SER A 459 31.93 15.01 -14.76
CA SER A 459 32.66 16.06 -15.48
C SER A 459 31.72 16.58 -16.56
N VAL A 460 31.31 17.85 -16.46
CA VAL A 460 30.25 18.41 -17.30
C VAL A 460 30.74 18.60 -18.73
N THR A 461 31.98 19.08 -18.90
CA THR A 461 32.58 19.36 -20.21
C THR A 461 33.05 18.07 -20.87
N GLY A 462 33.65 17.17 -20.10
CA GLY A 462 34.09 15.85 -20.59
C GLY A 462 32.93 14.87 -20.84
N ASN A 463 31.76 15.15 -20.28
CA ASN A 463 30.58 14.29 -20.27
C ASN A 463 30.91 12.86 -19.81
N GLN A 464 31.74 12.76 -18.78
CA GLN A 464 32.15 11.49 -18.18
C GLN A 464 31.61 11.41 -16.76
N THR A 465 31.25 10.20 -16.36
CA THR A 465 30.68 9.91 -15.04
C THR A 465 31.56 8.94 -14.26
N PHE A 466 31.74 9.22 -12.98
CA PHE A 466 32.30 8.34 -11.96
C PHE A 466 31.18 7.89 -11.04
N TYR A 467 31.01 6.58 -10.90
CA TYR A 467 30.08 6.00 -9.94
C TYR A 467 30.84 5.64 -8.67
N PHE A 468 30.27 5.97 -7.52
CA PHE A 468 30.83 5.55 -6.24
C PHE A 468 30.70 4.02 -6.08
N PRO A 469 31.68 3.33 -5.49
CA PRO A 469 31.59 1.90 -5.25
C PRO A 469 30.40 1.53 -4.37
N ASN A 470 29.80 0.36 -4.59
CA ASN A 470 28.75 -0.16 -3.72
C ASN A 470 29.25 -0.28 -2.27
N ASN A 471 28.39 0.10 -1.33
CA ASN A 471 28.68 0.19 0.11
C ASN A 471 29.73 1.25 0.48
N PHE A 472 30.05 2.20 -0.40
CA PHE A 472 30.93 3.32 -0.04
C PHE A 472 30.19 4.31 0.85
N THR A 473 30.61 4.40 2.12
CA THR A 473 30.07 5.37 3.07
C THR A 473 31.08 6.46 3.37
N LEU A 474 30.64 7.72 3.45
CA LEU A 474 31.44 8.87 3.87
C LEU A 474 30.99 9.35 5.24
N ALA A 475 31.82 9.13 6.27
CA ALA A 475 31.48 9.52 7.64
C ALA A 475 31.37 11.05 7.80
N GLY A 476 30.60 11.49 8.81
CA GLY A 476 30.43 12.92 9.10
C GLY A 476 31.76 13.60 9.41
N GLY A 477 32.08 14.68 8.69
CA GLY A 477 33.34 15.42 8.80
C GLY A 477 34.46 14.93 7.89
N ASP A 478 34.34 13.73 7.31
CA ASP A 478 35.37 13.12 6.48
C ASP A 478 35.37 13.66 5.05
N THR A 479 36.45 13.35 4.33
CA THR A 479 36.69 13.78 2.96
C THR A 479 37.15 12.60 2.11
N VAL A 480 36.61 12.49 0.90
CA VAL A 480 37.05 11.55 -0.13
C VAL A 480 37.63 12.30 -1.32
N TYR A 481 38.66 11.72 -1.93
CA TYR A 481 39.34 12.25 -3.09
C TYR A 481 39.10 11.35 -4.29
N ILE A 482 38.49 11.89 -5.35
CA ILE A 482 38.32 11.20 -6.62
C ILE A 482 39.48 11.60 -7.52
N THR A 483 40.32 10.64 -7.91
CA THR A 483 41.55 10.92 -8.66
C THR A 483 41.51 10.36 -10.08
N SER A 484 42.03 11.12 -11.04
CA SER A 484 42.16 10.73 -12.45
C SER A 484 43.58 11.01 -12.98
N GLY A 485 43.84 10.68 -14.24
CA GLY A 485 45.13 10.88 -14.89
C GLY A 485 46.20 9.85 -14.55
N LYS A 486 47.40 10.04 -15.12
CA LYS A 486 48.52 9.10 -14.99
C LYS A 486 49.02 8.92 -13.54
N GLY A 487 48.71 9.87 -12.67
CA GLY A 487 49.05 9.87 -11.25
C GLY A 487 47.91 9.42 -10.33
N ALA A 488 46.79 8.93 -10.86
CA ALA A 488 45.62 8.57 -10.07
C ALA A 488 45.94 7.52 -8.98
N ILE A 489 45.49 7.81 -7.77
CA ILE A 489 45.71 7.02 -6.55
C ILE A 489 44.43 6.25 -6.24
N ASP A 490 44.57 4.95 -5.98
CA ASP A 490 43.49 4.08 -5.49
C ASP A 490 43.86 3.58 -4.09
N GLN A 491 43.28 4.19 -3.07
CA GLN A 491 43.54 3.87 -1.66
C GLN A 491 42.25 4.04 -0.84
N TYR A 492 41.41 3.02 -0.94
CA TYR A 492 40.13 2.96 -0.24
C TYR A 492 40.30 3.10 1.29
N PRO A 493 39.39 3.82 2.00
CA PRO A 493 38.25 4.58 1.45
C PRO A 493 38.59 6.03 1.06
N THR A 494 39.80 6.52 1.35
CA THR A 494 40.11 7.95 1.27
C THR A 494 40.35 8.44 -0.16
N TYR A 495 40.96 7.62 -1.02
CA TYR A 495 41.20 7.93 -2.43
C TYR A 495 40.53 6.89 -3.30
N LEU A 496 39.64 7.34 -4.18
CA LEU A 496 38.98 6.51 -5.17
C LEU A 496 39.53 6.87 -6.55
N LYS A 497 40.02 5.86 -7.28
CA LYS A 497 40.52 6.07 -8.63
C LYS A 497 39.38 6.02 -9.63
N TRP A 498 39.21 7.10 -10.39
CA TRP A 498 38.31 7.15 -11.53
C TRP A 498 38.92 6.46 -12.74
N THR A 499 40.08 6.93 -13.21
CA THR A 499 40.72 6.40 -14.42
C THR A 499 42.20 6.79 -14.48
N GLY A 500 42.98 6.11 -15.31
CA GLY A 500 44.36 6.50 -15.64
C GLY A 500 44.48 7.62 -16.70
N SER A 501 43.36 8.04 -17.27
CA SER A 501 43.26 9.12 -18.25
C SER A 501 42.92 10.45 -17.57
N TYR A 502 43.35 11.57 -18.14
CA TYR A 502 42.97 12.91 -17.66
C TYR A 502 41.46 13.15 -17.88
N ILE A 503 40.77 13.65 -16.87
CA ILE A 503 39.35 14.03 -16.90
C ILE A 503 39.21 15.56 -16.81
N TRP A 504 40.01 16.20 -15.95
CA TRP A 504 39.88 17.62 -15.58
C TRP A 504 40.94 18.56 -16.18
N ASN A 505 41.94 18.04 -16.90
CA ASN A 505 43.08 18.79 -17.45
C ASN A 505 42.71 19.64 -18.69
N ASN A 506 41.57 20.33 -18.62
CA ASN A 506 41.04 21.33 -19.52
C ASN A 506 40.74 22.62 -18.70
N ASP A 507 40.67 23.78 -19.36
CA ASP A 507 40.44 25.04 -18.66
C ASP A 507 38.99 25.11 -18.15
N GLY A 508 38.80 24.92 -16.84
CA GLY A 508 37.57 25.26 -16.12
C GLY A 508 36.40 24.27 -16.28
N ASP A 509 36.66 22.97 -16.23
CA ASP A 509 35.58 21.97 -16.30
C ASP A 509 34.76 21.88 -15.00
N PRO A 510 33.45 22.18 -15.04
CA PRO A 510 32.59 22.10 -13.87
C PRO A 510 32.35 20.65 -13.45
N GLY A 511 32.24 20.42 -12.14
CA GLY A 511 31.87 19.13 -11.58
C GLY A 511 30.45 19.15 -11.00
N LYS A 512 29.67 18.10 -11.23
CA LYS A 512 28.35 17.92 -10.61
C LYS A 512 28.25 16.58 -9.90
N LEU A 513 27.81 16.59 -8.65
CA LEU A 513 27.60 15.41 -7.83
C LEU A 513 26.10 15.16 -7.69
N TYR A 514 25.66 13.95 -7.97
CA TYR A 514 24.28 13.52 -7.84
C TYR A 514 24.17 12.38 -6.83
N ASN A 515 23.05 12.32 -6.11
CA ASN A 515 22.74 11.19 -5.23
C ASN A 515 22.20 9.99 -6.02
N ALA A 516 21.94 8.89 -5.32
CA ALA A 516 21.36 7.67 -5.89
C ALA A 516 20.02 7.90 -6.62
N TYR A 517 19.27 8.95 -6.23
CA TYR A 517 18.00 9.33 -6.83
C TYR A 517 18.15 10.26 -8.05
N GLY A 518 19.38 10.49 -8.52
CA GLY A 518 19.67 11.38 -9.65
C GLY A 518 19.46 12.87 -9.36
N GLN A 519 19.30 13.27 -8.09
CA GLN A 519 19.14 14.66 -7.69
C GLN A 519 20.51 15.33 -7.56
N LEU A 520 20.64 16.57 -8.04
CA LEU A 520 21.88 17.34 -7.92
C LEU A 520 22.13 17.72 -6.46
N VAL A 521 23.21 17.19 -5.88
CA VAL A 521 23.60 17.44 -4.48
C VAL A 521 24.58 18.60 -4.38
N ALA A 522 25.62 18.61 -5.23
CA ALA A 522 26.63 19.66 -5.24
C ALA A 522 27.12 19.96 -6.65
N GLN A 523 27.54 21.20 -6.87
CA GLN A 523 28.19 21.62 -8.11
C GLN A 523 29.40 22.50 -7.81
N TRP A 524 30.46 22.32 -8.61
CA TRP A 524 31.63 23.16 -8.63
C TRP A 524 31.71 23.84 -10.00
N PRO A 525 31.79 25.19 -10.04
CA PRO A 525 31.71 25.96 -11.28
C PRO A 525 32.93 25.83 -12.18
#